data_AF-A0A815LYH0-F1
#
_entry.id   AF-A0A815LYH0-F1
#
_cell.length_a   1.000
_cell.length_b   1.000
_cell.length_c   1.000
_cell.angle_alpha   90.00
_cell.angle_beta   90.00
_cell.angle_gamma   90.00
#
_symmetry.space_group_name_H-M   'P 1'
#
loop_
_entity.id
_entity.type
_entity.pdbx_description
1 polymer ?
#
loop_
_entity_poly.entity_id
_entity_poly.type
_entity_poly.pdbx_seq_one_letter_code
_entity_poly.pdbx_strand_id
1 'polypeptide(L)'
;MESNLDRIQDNPQQLRTLFEKVREDNVSQLNECSDYIRTIEKLCNQAIQMNADLENKLANVSNEEKEWKDITLKLSTTSIKGKIILDVGNVKYATSVDTLIREKNTFFAALF
;
A
#
# COMPACT_ATOMS: atom_id res chain seq x y z
N MET A 1 80.76 -3.06 10.22
CA MET A 1 80.17 -3.78 9.07
C MET A 1 78.68 -4.07 9.25
N GLU A 2 78.04 -3.65 10.35
CA GLU A 2 76.61 -3.93 10.62
C GLU A 2 75.63 -2.98 9.90
N SER A 3 76.05 -1.77 9.51
CA SER A 3 75.17 -0.73 8.95
C SER A 3 74.52 -1.03 7.59
N ASN A 4 75.06 -1.95 6.79
CA ASN A 4 74.51 -2.26 5.45
C ASN A 4 73.54 -3.44 5.47
N LEU A 5 73.65 -4.34 6.45
CA LEU A 5 72.79 -5.52 6.56
C LEU A 5 71.40 -5.11 7.09
N ASP A 6 71.35 -4.22 8.08
CA ASP A 6 70.11 -3.66 8.62
C ASP A 6 69.32 -2.90 7.56
N ARG A 7 69.98 -2.09 6.71
CA ARG A 7 69.33 -1.34 5.63
C ARG A 7 68.75 -2.25 4.53
N ILE A 8 69.39 -3.41 4.30
CA ILE A 8 68.90 -4.41 3.33
C ILE A 8 67.74 -5.22 3.93
N GLN A 9 67.68 -5.43 5.25
CA GLN A 9 66.52 -6.05 5.92
C GLN A 9 65.33 -5.12 6.09
N ASP A 10 65.56 -3.81 6.28
CA ASP A 10 64.51 -2.84 6.56
C ASP A 10 63.62 -2.57 5.32
N ASN A 11 64.22 -2.57 4.11
CA ASN A 11 63.51 -2.33 2.84
C ASN A 11 62.45 -3.42 2.49
N PRO A 12 62.76 -4.74 2.51
CA PRO A 12 61.76 -5.79 2.28
C PRO A 12 60.72 -5.86 3.40
N GLN A 13 61.08 -5.51 4.64
CA GLN A 13 60.12 -5.45 5.73
C GLN A 13 59.12 -4.30 5.55
N GLN A 14 59.58 -3.12 5.13
CA GLN A 14 58.71 -2.00 4.78
C GLN A 14 57.78 -2.34 3.61
N LEU A 15 58.30 -3.00 2.57
CA LEU A 15 57.50 -3.45 1.43
C LEU A 15 56.42 -4.44 1.86
N ARG A 16 56.74 -5.37 2.78
CA ARG A 16 55.79 -6.32 3.34
C ARG A 16 54.66 -5.63 4.12
N THR A 17 54.99 -4.67 4.96
CA THR A 17 54.01 -3.87 5.70
C THR A 17 53.09 -3.10 4.77
N LEU A 18 53.63 -2.48 3.71
CA LEU A 18 52.82 -1.80 2.70
C LEU A 18 51.88 -2.77 1.97
N PHE A 19 52.37 -3.95 1.62
CA PHE A 19 51.55 -4.98 0.97
C PHE A 19 50.43 -5.50 1.88
N GLU A 20 50.73 -5.71 3.17
CA GLU A 20 49.73 -6.12 4.17
C GLU A 20 48.66 -5.05 4.35
N LYS A 21 49.04 -3.76 4.39
CA LYS A 21 48.10 -2.65 4.46
C LYS A 21 47.18 -2.58 3.23
N VAL A 22 47.74 -2.64 2.02
CA VAL A 22 46.94 -2.65 0.78
C VAL A 22 45.98 -3.85 0.75
N ARG A 23 46.44 -5.02 1.22
CA ARG A 23 45.59 -6.20 1.33
C ARG A 23 44.44 -5.97 2.30
N GLU A 24 44.71 -5.41 3.47
CA GLU A 24 43.68 -5.11 4.48
C GLU A 24 42.65 -4.09 3.96
N ASP A 25 43.12 -3.00 3.33
CA ASP A 25 42.26 -1.99 2.73
C ASP A 25 41.35 -2.61 1.64
N ASN A 26 41.92 -3.45 0.76
CA ASN A 26 41.15 -4.15 -0.27
C ASN A 26 40.12 -5.11 0.32
N VAL A 27 40.46 -5.85 1.38
CA VAL A 27 39.53 -6.75 2.07
C VAL A 27 38.40 -5.96 2.73
N SER A 28 38.71 -4.82 3.35
CA SER A 28 37.69 -3.94 3.95
C SER A 28 36.71 -3.45 2.89
N GLN A 29 37.22 -2.95 1.76
CA GLN A 29 36.37 -2.48 0.65
C GLN A 29 35.51 -3.60 0.06
N LEU A 30 36.05 -4.81 -0.07
CA LEU A 30 35.30 -5.98 -0.55
C LEU A 30 34.15 -6.34 0.40
N ASN A 31 34.39 -6.26 1.70
CA ASN A 31 33.36 -6.52 2.71
C ASN A 31 32.26 -5.45 2.67
N GLU A 32 32.63 -4.17 2.55
CA GLU A 32 31.65 -3.08 2.39
C GLU A 32 30.79 -3.27 1.14
N CYS A 33 31.40 -3.60 0.00
CA CYS A 33 30.66 -3.93 -1.22
C CYS A 33 29.70 -5.10 -1.02
N SER A 34 30.13 -6.15 -0.33
CA SER A 34 29.28 -7.30 -0.01
C SER A 34 28.08 -6.90 0.86
N ASP A 35 28.28 -6.02 1.84
CA ASP A 35 27.20 -5.51 2.68
C ASP A 35 26.21 -4.62 1.91
N TYR A 36 26.71 -3.80 0.98
CA TYR A 36 25.85 -3.03 0.08
C TYR A 36 25.00 -3.91 -0.82
N ILE A 37 25.58 -4.96 -1.43
CA ILE A 37 24.84 -5.92 -2.26
C ILE A 37 23.71 -6.55 -1.45
N ARG A 38 24.00 -7.06 -0.24
CA ARG A 38 23.00 -7.65 0.65
C ARG A 38 21.88 -6.68 1.01
N THR A 39 22.22 -5.41 1.21
CA THR A 39 21.24 -4.35 1.51
C THR A 39 20.34 -4.08 0.30
N ILE A 40 20.92 -4.00 -0.90
CA ILE A 40 20.17 -3.80 -2.14
C ILE A 40 19.22 -4.98 -2.40
N GLU A 41 19.68 -6.21 -2.25
CA GLU A 41 18.84 -7.41 -2.39
C GLU A 41 17.63 -7.37 -1.44
N LYS A 42 17.85 -6.97 -0.18
CA LYS A 42 16.78 -6.81 0.79
C LYS A 42 15.77 -5.75 0.35
N LEU A 43 16.24 -4.59 -0.11
CA LEU A 43 15.39 -3.50 -0.59
C LEU A 43 14.58 -3.91 -1.83
N CYS A 44 15.20 -4.61 -2.79
CA CYS A 44 14.51 -5.16 -3.95
C CYS A 44 13.39 -6.12 -3.55
N ASN A 45 13.67 -7.04 -2.62
CA ASN A 45 12.65 -7.97 -2.13
C ASN A 45 11.49 -7.25 -1.42
N GLN A 46 11.79 -6.23 -0.61
CA GLN A 46 10.78 -5.40 0.04
C GLN A 46 9.93 -4.63 -0.97
N ALA A 47 10.55 -4.09 -2.03
CA ALA A 47 9.84 -3.38 -3.09
C ALA A 47 8.90 -4.32 -3.87
N ILE A 48 9.33 -5.54 -4.18
CA ILE A 48 8.50 -6.55 -4.83
C ILE A 48 7.29 -6.90 -3.95
N GLN A 49 7.50 -7.10 -2.65
CA GLN A 49 6.41 -7.38 -1.71
C GLN A 49 5.43 -6.21 -1.58
N MET A 50 5.91 -4.97 -1.50
CA MET A 50 5.05 -3.79 -1.50
C MET A 50 4.23 -3.66 -2.78
N ASN A 51 4.84 -3.93 -3.94
CA ASN A 51 4.12 -3.87 -5.22
C ASN A 51 2.99 -4.90 -5.26
N ALA A 52 3.25 -6.13 -4.83
CA ALA A 52 2.22 -7.18 -4.77
C ALA A 52 1.08 -6.83 -3.80
N ASP A 53 1.38 -6.24 -2.64
CA ASP A 53 0.35 -5.79 -1.69
C ASP A 53 -0.50 -4.64 -2.27
N LEU A 54 0.13 -3.69 -2.97
CA LEU A 54 -0.58 -2.59 -3.64
C LEU A 54 -1.48 -3.11 -4.77
N GLU A 55 -1.02 -4.05 -5.59
CA GLU A 55 -1.83 -4.66 -6.64
C GLU A 55 -3.05 -5.38 -6.06
N ASN A 56 -2.89 -6.13 -4.97
CA ASN A 56 -4.00 -6.79 -4.28
C ASN A 56 -4.98 -5.77 -3.69
N LYS A 57 -4.50 -4.71 -3.04
CA LYS A 57 -5.35 -3.64 -2.51
C LYS A 57 -6.11 -2.91 -3.61
N LEU A 58 -5.48 -2.65 -4.74
CA LEU A 58 -6.12 -2.01 -5.89
C LEU A 58 -7.23 -2.92 -6.47
N ALA A 59 -6.98 -4.22 -6.57
CA ALA A 59 -7.98 -5.18 -6.99
C ALA A 59 -9.19 -5.22 -6.03
N ASN A 60 -8.94 -5.19 -4.72
CA ASN A 60 -10.01 -5.15 -3.71
C ASN A 60 -10.84 -3.87 -3.82
N VAL A 61 -10.19 -2.71 -3.89
CA VAL A 61 -10.89 -1.41 -4.05
C VAL A 61 -11.71 -1.38 -5.35
N SER A 62 -11.19 -1.94 -6.46
CA SER A 62 -11.94 -2.02 -7.71
C SER A 62 -13.18 -2.91 -7.59
N ASN A 63 -13.09 -4.01 -6.83
CA ASN A 63 -14.25 -4.85 -6.56
C ASN A 63 -15.26 -4.15 -5.67
N GLU A 64 -14.82 -3.50 -4.59
CA GLU A 64 -15.69 -2.71 -3.71
C GLU A 64 -16.40 -1.60 -4.50
N GLU A 65 -15.71 -0.89 -5.40
CA GLU A 65 -16.32 0.15 -6.24
C GLU A 65 -17.43 -0.42 -7.14
N LYS A 66 -17.23 -1.62 -7.70
CA LYS A 66 -18.27 -2.30 -8.49
C LYS A 66 -19.48 -2.68 -7.64
N GLU A 67 -19.25 -3.21 -6.44
CA GLU A 67 -20.32 -3.55 -5.50
C GLU A 67 -21.11 -2.31 -5.08
N TRP A 68 -20.43 -1.20 -4.76
CA TRP A 68 -21.08 0.07 -4.43
C TRP A 68 -21.92 0.62 -5.59
N LYS A 69 -21.42 0.52 -6.83
CA LYS A 69 -22.19 0.90 -8.02
C LYS A 69 -23.42 0.02 -8.22
N ASP A 70 -23.30 -1.29 -8.04
CA ASP A 70 -24.43 -2.22 -8.15
C ASP A 70 -25.47 -2.00 -7.06
N ILE A 71 -25.05 -1.78 -5.80
CA ILE A 71 -25.95 -1.43 -4.70
C ILE A 71 -26.65 -0.10 -4.98
N THR A 72 -25.92 0.91 -5.46
CA THR A 72 -26.50 2.22 -5.81
C THR A 72 -27.54 2.07 -6.92
N LEU A 73 -27.25 1.28 -7.95
CA LEU A 73 -28.19 0.98 -9.03
C LEU A 73 -29.44 0.27 -8.47
N LYS A 74 -29.26 -0.78 -7.67
CA LYS A 74 -30.36 -1.51 -7.01
C LYS A 74 -31.20 -0.58 -6.16
N LEU A 75 -30.60 0.27 -5.33
CA LEU A 75 -31.29 1.28 -4.51
C LEU A 75 -32.03 2.31 -5.36
N SER A 76 -31.46 2.75 -6.49
CA SER A 76 -32.15 3.67 -7.41
C SER A 76 -33.40 3.04 -8.05
N THR A 77 -33.38 1.71 -8.25
CA THR A 77 -34.54 0.96 -8.76
C THR A 77 -35.54 0.53 -7.67
N THR A 78 -35.10 0.39 -6.42
CA THR A 78 -35.94 0.06 -5.27
C THR A 78 -36.44 1.27 -4.49
N SER A 79 -35.90 2.47 -4.74
CA SER A 79 -36.52 3.72 -4.32
C SER A 79 -37.96 3.71 -4.80
N ILE A 80 -38.86 3.76 -3.82
CA ILE A 80 -40.23 3.29 -3.92
C ILE A 80 -41.01 4.24 -4.84
N LYS A 81 -40.89 4.01 -6.15
CA LYS A 81 -41.83 4.50 -7.18
C LYS A 81 -43.18 3.78 -7.10
N GLY A 82 -43.48 3.15 -5.97
CA GLY A 82 -44.79 2.59 -5.68
C GLY A 82 -45.77 3.73 -5.49
N LYS A 83 -46.67 3.92 -6.46
CA LYS A 83 -47.88 4.72 -6.23
C LYS A 83 -48.61 4.11 -5.03
N ILE A 84 -48.77 4.89 -3.97
CA ILE A 84 -49.60 4.53 -2.82
C ILE A 84 -51.01 5.01 -3.12
N ILE A 85 -51.99 4.13 -2.95
CA ILE A 85 -53.40 4.51 -2.96
C ILE A 85 -53.87 4.57 -1.51
N LEU A 86 -54.26 5.77 -1.08
CA LEU A 86 -54.86 6.02 0.23
C LEU A 86 -56.38 6.07 0.09
N ASP A 87 -57.09 5.35 0.94
CA ASP A 87 -58.54 5.48 1.09
C ASP A 87 -58.84 6.37 2.30
N VAL A 88 -59.47 7.52 2.06
CA VAL A 88 -59.83 8.49 3.08
C VAL A 88 -61.33 8.73 2.99
N GLY A 89 -62.10 8.05 3.85
CA GLY A 89 -63.55 8.21 3.91
C GLY A 89 -64.27 7.74 2.63
N ASN A 90 -63.87 6.60 2.05
CA ASN A 90 -64.36 6.05 0.77
C ASN A 90 -63.95 6.82 -0.49
N VAL A 91 -62.99 7.75 -0.38
CA VAL A 91 -62.40 8.45 -1.52
C VAL A 91 -60.94 8.01 -1.68
N LYS A 92 -60.58 7.57 -2.89
CA LYS A 92 -59.25 7.05 -3.20
C LYS A 92 -58.33 8.14 -3.75
N TYR A 93 -57.17 8.31 -3.14
CA TYR A 93 -56.12 9.24 -3.55
C TYR A 93 -54.87 8.47 -3.95
N ALA A 94 -54.31 8.74 -5.11
CA ALA A 94 -53.02 8.18 -5.54
C ALA A 94 -51.90 9.19 -5.23
N THR A 95 -50.88 8.75 -4.49
CA THR A 95 -49.72 9.54 -4.08
C THR A 95 -48.45 8.69 -4.15
N SER A 96 -47.29 9.21 -3.73
CA SER A 96 -46.02 8.48 -3.65
C SER A 96 -45.48 8.45 -2.23
N VAL A 97 -44.60 7.49 -1.92
CA VAL A 97 -43.90 7.46 -0.61
C VAL A 97 -43.19 8.78 -0.36
N ASP A 98 -42.47 9.31 -1.34
CA ASP A 98 -41.76 10.59 -1.25
C ASP A 98 -42.68 11.74 -0.85
N THR A 99 -43.91 11.76 -1.38
CA THR A 99 -44.91 12.77 -1.01
C THR A 99 -45.39 12.60 0.42
N LEU A 100 -45.51 11.37 0.92
CA LEU A 100 -45.97 11.09 2.29
C LEU A 100 -44.90 11.36 3.35
N ILE A 101 -43.63 11.17 3.03
CA ILE A 101 -42.51 11.42 3.97
C ILE A 101 -41.94 12.84 3.86
N ARG A 102 -42.40 13.65 2.89
CA ARG A 102 -41.92 15.02 2.67
C ARG A 102 -42.10 15.91 3.90
N GLU A 103 -43.24 15.75 4.59
CA GLU A 103 -43.53 16.47 5.82
C GLU A 103 -42.97 15.72 7.03
N LYS A 104 -42.01 16.36 7.70
CA LYS A 104 -41.41 15.84 8.93
C LYS A 104 -42.44 15.91 10.07
N ASN A 105 -42.38 14.95 11.00
CA ASN A 105 -43.31 14.77 12.13
C ASN A 105 -44.71 14.25 11.75
N THR A 106 -44.83 13.51 10.65
CA THR A 106 -46.07 12.79 10.30
C THR A 106 -45.94 11.30 10.62
N PHE A 107 -47.07 10.61 10.75
CA PHE A 107 -47.12 9.15 10.91
C PHE A 107 -46.33 8.42 9.82
N PHE A 108 -46.42 8.90 8.57
CA PHE A 108 -45.72 8.30 7.44
C PHE A 108 -44.20 8.52 7.50
N ALA A 109 -43.74 9.68 7.98
CA ALA A 109 -42.30 9.93 8.19
C ALA A 109 -41.68 9.12 9.35
N ALA A 110 -42.49 8.51 10.22
CA ALA A 110 -42.01 7.63 11.29
C ALA A 110 -42.01 6.14 10.88
N LEU A 111 -42.70 5.78 9.79
CA LEU A 111 -42.82 4.42 9.29
C LEU A 111 -41.75 4.03 8.26
N PHE A 112 -41.07 5.02 7.68
CA PHE A 112 -40.05 4.88 6.64
C PHE A 112 -38.82 5.70 7.02
#